data_AF-A0A023PZF1-F1
#
_entry.id   AF-A0A023PZF1-F1
#
_cell.length_a   1.000
_cell.length_b   1.000
_cell.length_c   1.000
_cell.angle_alpha   90.00
_cell.angle_beta   90.00
_cell.angle_gamma   90.00
#
_symmetry.space_group_name_H-M   'P 1'
#
loop_
_entity.id
_entity.type
_entity.pdbx_description
1 polymer ?
#
loop_
_entity_poly.entity_id
_entity_poly.type
_entity_poly.pdbx_seq_one_letter_code
_entity_poly.pdbx_strand_id
1 'polypeptide(L)'
;MTQPHGYPSWQAWSSALLSEFEPDKCGEDVRYDDDFKCVKASSSGASEVDFKEIFIISSKLLAEKTKDLRVASYLCLAATQEFGINGLLPSLGLFNDLVKQFDNALYPEKPRARASVHTWFLQQQQRLLSVADNIGGTTPEHWQTLDEILQILCQRGCAIFR
;
A
#
# COMPACT_ATOMS: atom_id res chain seq x y z
N MET A 1 -18.98 -0.19 2.14
CA MET A 1 -18.66 -1.49 1.53
C MET A 1 -17.62 -2.17 2.42
N THR A 2 -17.78 -3.44 2.77
CA THR A 2 -16.86 -4.16 3.68
C THR A 2 -15.80 -4.99 2.95
N GLN A 3 -15.93 -5.18 1.63
CA GLN A 3 -15.04 -5.99 0.82
C GLN A 3 -14.22 -5.12 -0.16
N PRO A 4 -12.95 -5.48 -0.41
CA PRO A 4 -12.11 -4.81 -1.41
C PRO A 4 -12.63 -5.04 -2.83
N HIS A 5 -12.48 -4.04 -3.70
CA HIS A 5 -12.92 -4.15 -5.09
C HIS A 5 -12.19 -5.28 -5.83
N GLY A 6 -12.94 -6.15 -6.52
CA GLY A 6 -12.38 -7.24 -7.31
C GLY A 6 -12.01 -8.51 -6.51
N TYR A 7 -12.22 -8.53 -5.19
CA TYR A 7 -11.86 -9.67 -4.34
C TYR A 7 -12.96 -10.00 -3.34
N PRO A 8 -13.12 -11.29 -2.95
CA PRO A 8 -14.18 -11.71 -2.04
C PRO A 8 -13.93 -11.31 -0.57
N SER A 9 -12.69 -10.98 -0.20
CA SER A 9 -12.32 -10.55 1.15
C SER A 9 -10.94 -9.87 1.17
N TRP A 10 -10.65 -9.14 2.25
CA TRP A 10 -9.30 -8.57 2.49
C TRP A 10 -8.21 -9.64 2.59
N GLN A 11 -8.56 -10.83 3.11
CA GLN A 11 -7.63 -11.97 3.17
C GLN A 11 -7.29 -12.49 1.76
N ALA A 12 -8.29 -12.65 0.90
CA ALA A 12 -8.08 -13.10 -0.48
C ALA A 12 -7.29 -12.06 -1.29
N TRP A 13 -7.60 -10.78 -1.08
CA TRP A 13 -6.85 -9.66 -1.66
C TRP A 13 -5.38 -9.68 -1.24
N SER A 14 -5.09 -9.69 0.06
CA SER A 14 -3.70 -9.69 0.56
C SER A 14 -2.92 -10.92 0.07
N SER A 15 -3.54 -12.10 0.13
CA SER A 15 -2.92 -13.34 -0.34
C SER A 15 -2.58 -13.31 -1.84
N ALA A 16 -3.42 -12.70 -2.68
CA ALA A 16 -3.14 -12.56 -4.10
C ALA A 16 -1.97 -11.60 -4.34
N LEU A 17 -1.94 -10.47 -3.64
CA LEU A 17 -0.91 -9.44 -3.79
C LEU A 17 0.46 -9.85 -3.24
N LEU A 18 0.50 -10.79 -2.29
CA LEU A 18 1.72 -11.36 -1.70
C LEU A 18 2.25 -12.60 -2.44
N SER A 19 1.54 -13.09 -3.48
CA SER A 19 1.99 -14.23 -4.27
C SER A 19 3.33 -13.92 -4.98
N GLU A 20 4.30 -14.83 -4.92
CA GLU A 20 5.58 -14.65 -5.62
C GLU A 20 5.38 -14.84 -7.13
N PHE A 21 6.13 -14.08 -7.93
CA PHE A 21 6.21 -14.30 -9.37
C PHE A 21 7.37 -15.26 -9.71
N GLU A 22 7.31 -15.85 -10.90
CA GLU A 22 8.37 -16.70 -11.46
C GLU A 22 8.84 -16.12 -12.81
N PRO A 23 10.14 -16.12 -13.13
CA PRO A 23 11.26 -16.63 -12.31
C PRO A 23 11.79 -15.63 -11.25
N ASP A 24 11.35 -14.38 -11.30
CA ASP A 24 11.72 -13.35 -10.33
C ASP A 24 10.58 -13.12 -9.35
N LYS A 25 10.81 -13.34 -8.06
CA LYS A 25 9.80 -13.22 -6.99
C LYS A 25 9.10 -11.86 -6.95
N CYS A 26 9.76 -10.79 -7.39
CA CYS A 26 9.23 -9.43 -7.37
C CYS A 26 8.73 -8.94 -8.72
N GLY A 27 8.83 -9.74 -9.78
CA GLY A 27 8.44 -9.35 -11.13
C GLY A 27 9.34 -8.23 -11.67
N GLU A 28 8.76 -7.17 -12.25
CA GLU A 28 9.52 -6.13 -12.96
C GLU A 28 9.35 -4.70 -12.41
N ASP A 29 10.32 -3.83 -12.69
CA ASP A 29 10.26 -2.40 -12.36
C ASP A 29 9.26 -1.67 -13.27
N VAL A 30 8.10 -1.30 -12.71
CA VAL A 30 7.00 -0.64 -13.41
C VAL A 30 7.20 0.85 -13.70
N ARG A 31 8.40 1.40 -13.56
CA ARG A 31 8.64 2.84 -13.73
C ARG A 31 8.18 3.45 -15.06
N TYR A 32 8.13 2.64 -16.13
CA TYR A 32 7.70 3.05 -17.47
C TYR A 32 6.34 2.49 -17.86
N ASP A 33 5.70 1.73 -16.98
CA ASP A 33 4.37 1.19 -17.17
C ASP A 33 3.31 2.31 -17.14
N ASP A 34 2.32 2.22 -18.02
CA ASP A 34 1.32 3.27 -18.17
C ASP A 34 0.29 3.27 -17.04
N ASP A 35 -0.08 2.10 -16.53
CA ASP A 35 -0.95 1.96 -15.34
C ASP A 35 -0.25 2.57 -14.12
N PHE A 36 1.06 2.33 -13.96
CA PHE A 36 1.85 2.96 -12.90
C PHE A 36 1.92 4.48 -13.03
N LYS A 37 2.16 5.01 -14.25
CA LYS A 37 2.18 6.47 -14.48
C LYS A 37 0.83 7.10 -14.16
N CYS A 38 -0.27 6.45 -14.56
CA CYS A 38 -1.63 6.90 -14.27
C CYS A 38 -1.85 7.02 -12.76
N VAL A 39 -1.63 5.94 -12.02
CA VAL A 39 -1.79 5.90 -10.55
C VAL A 39 -0.92 6.96 -9.86
N LYS A 40 0.33 7.11 -10.30
CA LYS A 40 1.26 8.11 -9.75
C LYS A 40 0.77 9.54 -9.98
N ALA A 41 0.27 9.85 -11.18
CA ALA A 41 -0.23 11.19 -11.51
C ALA A 41 -1.45 11.53 -10.65
N SER A 42 -2.43 10.64 -10.58
CA SER A 42 -3.63 10.82 -9.75
C SER A 42 -3.30 10.99 -8.28
N SER A 43 -2.35 10.19 -7.75
CA SER A 43 -1.91 10.30 -6.35
C SER A 43 -1.19 11.61 -6.02
N SER A 44 -0.63 12.29 -7.03
CA SER A 44 0.05 13.59 -6.86
C SER A 44 -0.89 14.80 -6.92
N GLY A 45 -2.18 14.60 -7.19
CA GLY A 45 -3.15 15.70 -7.37
C GLY A 45 -2.98 16.46 -8.69
N ALA A 46 -2.29 15.87 -9.67
CA ALA A 46 -2.09 16.45 -11.00
C ALA A 46 -3.30 16.23 -11.93
N SER A 47 -4.26 15.40 -11.53
CA SER A 47 -5.51 15.09 -12.23
C SER A 47 -6.66 14.94 -11.23
N GLU A 48 -7.90 14.88 -11.73
CA GLU A 48 -9.02 14.39 -10.94
C GLU A 48 -8.70 12.99 -10.41
N VAL A 49 -9.01 12.74 -9.14
CA VAL A 49 -8.54 11.55 -8.42
C VAL A 49 -9.72 10.60 -8.22
N ASP A 50 -9.71 9.50 -8.97
CA ASP A 50 -10.58 8.35 -8.71
C ASP A 50 -9.83 7.33 -7.85
N PHE A 51 -10.08 7.33 -6.54
CA PHE A 51 -9.41 6.42 -5.61
C PHE A 51 -9.85 4.96 -5.80
N LYS A 52 -11.06 4.71 -6.30
CA LYS A 52 -11.51 3.36 -6.66
C LYS A 52 -10.68 2.81 -7.83
N GLU A 53 -10.47 3.62 -8.86
CA GLU A 53 -9.63 3.25 -10.00
C GLU A 53 -8.19 3.00 -9.54
N ILE A 54 -7.61 3.90 -8.73
CA ILE A 54 -6.26 3.71 -8.16
C ILE A 54 -6.17 2.40 -7.39
N PHE A 55 -7.18 2.08 -6.56
CA PHE A 55 -7.22 0.84 -5.79
C PHE A 55 -7.19 -0.39 -6.71
N ILE A 56 -8.03 -0.41 -7.74
CA ILE A 56 -8.15 -1.54 -8.67
C ILE A 56 -6.84 -1.72 -9.46
N ILE A 57 -6.32 -0.65 -10.06
CA ILE A 57 -5.10 -0.70 -10.86
C ILE A 57 -3.89 -1.10 -10.01
N SER A 58 -3.73 -0.49 -8.83
CA SER A 58 -2.60 -0.81 -7.96
C SER A 58 -2.67 -2.24 -7.42
N SER A 59 -3.87 -2.75 -7.12
CA SER A 59 -4.05 -4.15 -6.72
C SER A 59 -3.66 -5.11 -7.84
N LYS A 60 -4.08 -4.80 -9.08
CA LYS A 60 -3.71 -5.58 -10.27
C LYS A 60 -2.20 -5.58 -10.49
N LEU A 61 -1.55 -4.40 -10.44
CA LEU A 61 -0.09 -4.29 -10.58
C LEU A 61 0.65 -5.17 -9.56
N LEU A 62 0.22 -5.16 -8.29
CA LEU A 62 0.84 -5.96 -7.24
C LEU A 62 0.56 -7.46 -7.37
N ALA A 63 -0.60 -7.85 -7.89
CA ALA A 63 -0.98 -9.24 -8.07
C ALA A 63 -0.38 -9.88 -9.33
N GLU A 64 -0.12 -9.09 -10.38
CA GLU A 64 0.16 -9.62 -11.72
C GLU A 64 1.52 -9.22 -12.29
N LYS A 65 2.19 -8.17 -11.76
CA LYS A 65 3.33 -7.56 -12.44
C LYS A 65 4.54 -7.23 -11.58
N THR A 66 4.33 -6.69 -10.38
CA THR A 66 5.45 -6.13 -9.60
C THR A 66 5.23 -6.23 -8.10
N LYS A 67 6.30 -6.34 -7.33
CA LYS A 67 6.29 -6.10 -5.89
C LYS A 67 7.00 -4.78 -5.63
N ASP A 68 6.22 -3.71 -5.60
CA ASP A 68 6.71 -2.33 -5.61
C ASP A 68 6.14 -1.51 -4.46
N LEU A 69 7.01 -0.92 -3.65
CA LEU A 69 6.65 -0.08 -2.52
C LEU A 69 5.93 1.21 -2.95
N ARG A 70 6.23 1.75 -4.15
CA ARG A 70 5.53 2.92 -4.71
C ARG A 70 4.06 2.57 -4.94
N VAL A 71 3.81 1.44 -5.60
CA VAL A 71 2.45 0.95 -5.89
C VAL A 71 1.72 0.65 -4.58
N ALA A 72 2.37 -0.03 -3.63
CA ALA A 72 1.79 -0.33 -2.32
C ALA A 72 1.41 0.94 -1.54
N SER A 73 2.24 2.00 -1.61
CA SER A 73 1.94 3.29 -0.98
C SER A 73 0.72 3.99 -1.61
N TYR A 74 0.59 3.97 -2.94
CA TYR A 74 -0.59 4.52 -3.62
C TYR A 74 -1.85 3.71 -3.32
N LEU A 75 -1.73 2.38 -3.28
CA LEU A 75 -2.82 1.49 -2.91
C LEU A 75 -3.31 1.73 -1.49
N CYS A 76 -2.42 1.94 -0.53
CA CYS A 76 -2.80 2.22 0.86
C CYS A 76 -3.56 3.55 0.98
N LEU A 77 -3.12 4.60 0.26
CA LEU A 77 -3.85 5.86 0.19
C LEU A 77 -5.26 5.66 -0.38
N ALA A 78 -5.37 4.98 -1.52
CA ALA A 78 -6.65 4.71 -2.18
C ALA A 78 -7.58 3.83 -1.32
N ALA A 79 -7.06 2.76 -0.71
CA ALA A 79 -7.82 1.90 0.18
C ALA A 79 -8.39 2.69 1.38
N THR A 80 -7.60 3.61 1.92
CA THR A 80 -8.03 4.46 3.03
C THR A 80 -9.13 5.43 2.61
N GLN A 81 -9.03 6.02 1.42
CA GLN A 81 -10.05 6.94 0.90
C GLN A 81 -11.36 6.22 0.56
N GLU A 82 -11.28 5.02 -0.02
CA GLU A 82 -12.47 4.26 -0.44
C GLU A 82 -13.17 3.53 0.71
N PHE A 83 -12.41 2.97 1.66
CA PHE A 83 -12.94 2.05 2.67
C PHE A 83 -12.72 2.52 4.11
N GLY A 84 -12.11 3.68 4.32
CA GLY A 84 -11.85 4.20 5.64
C GLY A 84 -10.83 3.39 6.42
N ILE A 85 -11.04 3.28 7.74
CA ILE A 85 -10.22 2.43 8.62
C ILE A 85 -10.18 0.96 8.17
N ASN A 86 -11.27 0.46 7.56
CA ASN A 86 -11.35 -0.89 7.03
C ASN A 86 -10.45 -1.12 5.81
N GLY A 87 -10.02 -0.07 5.11
CA GLY A 87 -9.01 -0.16 4.06
C GLY A 87 -7.61 0.17 4.55
N LEU A 88 -7.49 1.09 5.52
CA LEU A 88 -6.19 1.49 6.09
C LEU A 88 -5.47 0.31 6.74
N LEU A 89 -6.14 -0.41 7.65
CA LEU A 89 -5.51 -1.50 8.40
C LEU A 89 -4.98 -2.63 7.50
N PRO A 90 -5.78 -3.25 6.61
CA PRO A 90 -5.27 -4.31 5.75
C PRO A 90 -4.21 -3.84 4.77
N SER A 91 -4.26 -2.58 4.30
CA SER A 91 -3.24 -2.06 3.38
C SER A 91 -1.92 -1.70 4.06
N LEU A 92 -1.94 -1.23 5.31
CA LEU A 92 -0.73 -1.11 6.13
C LEU A 92 -0.14 -2.49 6.48
N GLY A 93 -0.99 -3.46 6.79
CA GLY A 93 -0.58 -4.86 6.98
C GLY A 93 0.12 -5.41 5.74
N LEU A 94 -0.48 -5.25 4.56
CA LEU A 94 0.12 -5.65 3.28
C LEU A 94 1.48 -4.97 3.06
N PHE A 95 1.61 -3.67 3.34
CA PHE A 95 2.88 -2.96 3.21
C PHE A 95 3.97 -3.60 4.09
N ASN A 96 3.63 -3.95 5.34
CA ASN A 96 4.53 -4.64 6.26
C ASN A 96 4.92 -6.04 5.79
N ASP A 97 3.97 -6.79 5.24
CA ASP A 97 4.19 -8.14 4.74
C ASP A 97 5.04 -8.14 3.47
N LEU A 98 4.84 -7.18 2.57
CA LEU A 98 5.69 -6.99 1.40
C LEU A 98 7.14 -6.76 1.82
N VAL A 99 7.38 -5.80 2.73
CA VAL A 99 8.71 -5.51 3.27
C VAL A 99 9.32 -6.73 3.94
N LYS A 100 8.52 -7.52 4.67
CA LYS A 100 8.99 -8.74 5.36
C LYS A 100 9.41 -9.83 4.39
N GLN A 101 8.58 -10.07 3.37
CA GLN A 101 8.68 -11.25 2.51
C GLN A 101 9.71 -11.05 1.40
N PHE A 102 9.75 -9.85 0.83
CA PHE A 102 10.56 -9.57 -0.37
C PHE A 102 11.81 -8.73 -0.07
N ASP A 103 11.87 -8.08 1.11
CA ASP A 103 13.04 -7.36 1.62
C ASP A 103 13.72 -6.47 0.56
N ASN A 104 14.99 -6.75 0.22
CA ASN A 104 15.78 -5.93 -0.70
C ASN A 104 15.49 -6.18 -2.19
N ALA A 105 14.68 -7.19 -2.52
CA ALA A 105 14.25 -7.45 -3.89
C ALA A 105 13.06 -6.57 -4.32
N LEU A 106 12.41 -5.87 -3.37
CA LEU A 106 11.31 -4.96 -3.68
C LEU A 106 11.76 -3.79 -4.54
N TYR A 107 10.91 -3.42 -5.49
CA TYR A 107 11.06 -2.17 -6.21
C TYR A 107 10.62 -0.97 -5.35
N PRO A 108 11.28 0.19 -5.50
CA PRO A 108 12.54 0.38 -6.21
C PRO A 108 13.71 -0.20 -5.42
N GLU A 109 14.65 -0.88 -6.07
CA GLU A 109 15.79 -1.50 -5.38
C GLU A 109 16.76 -0.48 -4.75
N LYS A 110 16.91 0.70 -5.37
CA LYS A 110 17.90 1.69 -4.95
C LYS A 110 17.54 2.31 -3.60
N PRO A 111 18.44 2.31 -2.59
CA PRO A 111 18.14 2.82 -1.24
C PRO A 111 17.60 4.25 -1.21
N ARG A 112 18.19 5.15 -2.01
CA ARG A 112 17.72 6.55 -2.10
C ARG A 112 16.28 6.66 -2.65
N ALA A 113 15.92 5.80 -3.59
CA ALA A 113 14.56 5.75 -4.12
C ALA A 113 13.60 5.19 -3.06
N ARG A 114 13.98 4.12 -2.34
CA ARG A 114 13.20 3.56 -1.22
C ARG A 114 12.92 4.61 -0.14
N ALA A 115 13.96 5.33 0.29
CA ALA A 115 13.82 6.42 1.26
C ALA A 115 12.84 7.51 0.81
N SER A 116 12.80 7.80 -0.50
CA SER A 116 11.85 8.76 -1.07
C SER A 116 10.40 8.24 -1.02
N VAL A 117 10.18 6.94 -1.23
CA VAL A 117 8.86 6.30 -1.08
C VAL A 117 8.37 6.42 0.36
N HIS A 118 9.21 6.05 1.32
CA HIS A 118 8.87 6.16 2.74
C HIS A 118 8.56 7.61 3.13
N THR A 119 9.40 8.55 2.72
CA THR A 119 9.17 9.99 2.98
C THR A 119 7.83 10.46 2.43
N TRP A 120 7.53 10.11 1.17
CA TRP A 120 6.25 10.48 0.54
C TRP A 120 5.05 9.87 1.28
N PHE A 121 5.15 8.59 1.65
CA PHE A 121 4.09 7.87 2.33
C PHE A 121 3.79 8.48 3.71
N LEU A 122 4.83 8.81 4.48
CA LEU A 122 4.69 9.50 5.76
C LEU A 122 4.08 10.90 5.60
N GLN A 123 4.36 11.61 4.50
CA GLN A 123 3.72 12.90 4.23
C GLN A 123 2.21 12.77 3.95
N GLN A 124 1.73 11.60 3.52
CA GLN A 124 0.29 11.37 3.32
C GLN A 124 -0.45 11.16 4.65
N GLN A 125 0.22 11.08 5.80
CA GLN A 125 -0.40 10.80 7.11
C GLN A 125 -1.54 11.75 7.46
N GLN A 126 -1.47 13.04 7.11
CA GLN A 126 -2.56 13.98 7.38
C GLN A 126 -3.85 13.60 6.63
N ARG A 127 -3.74 13.02 5.44
CA ARG A 127 -4.88 12.51 4.66
C ARG A 127 -5.42 11.19 5.20
N LEU A 128 -4.59 10.43 5.93
CA LEU A 128 -5.01 9.21 6.64
C LEU A 128 -5.72 9.57 7.97
N LEU A 129 -5.24 10.62 8.66
CA LEU A 129 -5.85 11.11 9.91
C LEU A 129 -7.24 11.69 9.69
N SER A 130 -7.47 12.46 8.61
CA SER A 130 -8.80 13.01 8.30
C SER A 130 -9.89 11.96 8.06
N VAL A 131 -9.49 10.71 7.79
CA VAL A 131 -10.40 9.57 7.57
C VAL A 131 -10.76 8.89 8.89
N ALA A 132 -9.88 8.91 9.88
CA ALA A 132 -10.22 8.50 11.25
C ALA A 132 -11.25 9.47 11.89
N ASP A 133 -11.20 10.75 11.52
CA ASP A 133 -12.09 11.78 12.07
C ASP A 133 -13.49 11.83 11.41
N ASN A 134 -13.67 11.32 10.19
CA ASN A 134 -14.91 11.51 9.42
C ASN A 134 -15.80 10.26 9.24
N ILE A 135 -15.39 9.08 9.68
CA ILE A 135 -16.20 7.86 9.55
C ILE A 135 -16.57 7.35 10.94
N GLY A 136 -17.84 7.54 11.33
CA GLY A 136 -18.39 7.17 12.64
C GLY A 136 -18.44 5.66 12.94
N GLY A 137 -17.29 4.99 12.96
CA GLY A 137 -17.21 3.53 13.07
C GLY A 137 -15.84 2.95 13.46
N THR A 138 -14.96 3.70 14.13
CA THR A 138 -13.79 3.11 14.78
C THR A 138 -14.23 2.34 16.03
N THR A 139 -13.61 1.20 16.30
CA THR A 139 -13.88 0.36 17.48
C THR A 139 -12.58 0.15 18.25
N PRO A 140 -12.61 -0.29 19.53
CA PRO A 140 -11.40 -0.59 20.29
C PRO A 140 -10.44 -1.56 19.57
N GLU A 141 -10.98 -2.54 18.85
CA GLU A 141 -10.20 -3.55 18.12
C GLU A 141 -9.37 -2.89 17.00
N HIS A 142 -9.92 -1.90 16.30
CA HIS A 142 -9.20 -1.16 15.27
C HIS A 142 -7.96 -0.45 15.83
N TRP A 143 -8.03 0.08 17.06
CA TRP A 143 -6.90 0.73 17.71
C TRP A 143 -5.82 -0.27 18.13
N GLN A 144 -6.21 -1.45 18.61
CA GLN A 144 -5.28 -2.53 18.93
C GLN A 144 -4.52 -3.00 17.69
N THR A 145 -5.24 -3.26 16.59
CA THR A 145 -4.61 -3.64 15.32
C THR A 145 -3.69 -2.55 14.78
N LEU A 146 -4.09 -1.28 14.88
CA LEU A 146 -3.23 -0.18 14.47
C LEU A 146 -1.93 -0.12 15.28
N ASP A 147 -2.01 -0.23 16.60
CA ASP A 147 -0.82 -0.25 17.47
C ASP A 147 0.13 -1.40 17.09
N GLU A 148 -0.39 -2.61 16.92
CA GLU A 148 0.39 -3.78 16.49
C GLU A 148 1.14 -3.51 15.17
N ILE A 149 0.45 -2.95 14.17
CA ILE A 149 1.03 -2.60 12.87
C ILE A 149 2.13 -1.53 13.04
N LEU A 150 1.90 -0.52 13.88
CA LEU A 150 2.87 0.56 14.11
C LEU A 150 4.11 0.07 14.87
N GLN A 151 3.96 -0.85 15.82
CA GLN A 151 5.10 -1.48 16.51
C GLN A 151 5.98 -2.27 15.53
N ILE A 152 5.36 -3.01 14.59
CA ILE A 152 6.08 -3.72 13.53
C ILE A 152 6.88 -2.75 12.66
N LEU A 153 6.28 -1.63 12.27
CA LEU A 153 6.95 -0.58 11.50
C LEU A 153 8.13 0.03 12.27
N CYS A 154 7.95 0.34 13.56
CA CYS A 154 8.97 0.94 14.41
C CYS A 154 10.22 0.04 14.55
N GLN A 155 10.02 -1.25 14.81
CA GLN A 155 11.12 -2.21 14.94
C GLN A 155 11.92 -2.36 13.64
N ARG A 156 11.28 -2.19 12.48
CA ARG A 156 11.88 -2.43 11.17
C ARG A 156 12.41 -1.19 10.46
N GLY A 157 11.88 0.00 10.77
CA GLY A 157 12.46 1.26 10.31
C GLY A 157 13.96 1.34 10.64
N CYS A 158 14.38 0.81 11.80
CA CYS A 158 15.78 0.70 12.17
C CYS A 158 16.64 -0.20 11.26
N ALA A 159 16.05 -1.14 10.51
CA ALA A 159 16.75 -2.09 9.65
C ALA A 159 16.82 -1.65 8.17
N ILE A 160 15.83 -0.89 7.69
CA ILE A 160 15.73 -0.44 6.29
C ILE A 160 16.58 0.83 6.03
N PHE A 161 16.92 1.58 7.09
CA PHE A 161 17.75 2.80 7.03
C PHE A 161 19.21 2.59 7.50
N ARG A 162 19.65 1.35 7.71
CA ARG A 162 21.07 1.02 7.95
C ARG A 162 21.73 0.45 6.71
#